data_AF-A0AAN8LB01-F1
#
_entry.id   AF-A0AAN8LB01-F1
#
_cell.length_a   1.000
_cell.length_b   1.000
_cell.length_c   1.000
_cell.angle_alpha   90.00
_cell.angle_beta   90.00
_cell.angle_gamma   90.00
#
_symmetry.space_group_name_H-M   'P 1'
#
loop_
_entity.id
_entity.type
_entity.pdbx_description
1 polymer ?
#
loop_
_entity_poly.entity_id
_entity_poly.type
_entity_poly.pdbx_seq_one_letter_code
_entity_poly.pdbx_strand_id
1 'polypeptide(L)' 'MMDPYAGLSKVNTPLQTPLKRSLEEWCMHPSATGGQHFQLFAVVTHSGVTISSGHYTTYIRMMDLKDTKVR' A
#
# COMPACT_ATOMS: atom_id res chain seq x y z
N MET A 1 -15.59 13.24 -25.38
CA MET A 1 -15.24 13.51 -23.97
C MET A 1 -13.72 13.46 -23.89
N MET A 2 -13.07 14.52 -23.45
CA MET A 2 -11.60 14.56 -23.33
C MET A 2 -11.21 13.67 -22.16
N ASP A 3 -10.30 12.71 -22.36
CA ASP A 3 -9.77 11.89 -21.26
C ASP A 3 -8.94 12.81 -20.35
N PRO A 4 -9.36 13.07 -19.08
CA PRO A 4 -8.63 13.94 -18.17
C PRO A 4 -7.24 13.38 -17.81
N TYR A 5 -6.97 12.13 -18.16
CA TYR A 5 -5.70 11.44 -17.93
C TYR A 5 -4.84 11.33 -19.20
N ALA A 6 -5.24 11.99 -20.29
CA ALA A 6 -4.47 12.02 -21.54
C ALA A 6 -3.06 12.59 -21.29
N GLY A 7 -2.04 11.74 -21.47
CA GLY A 7 -0.63 12.09 -21.27
C GLY A 7 -0.02 11.60 -19.95
N LEU A 8 -0.81 11.03 -19.03
CA LEU A 8 -0.29 10.40 -17.83
C LEU A 8 0.05 8.93 -18.10
N SER A 9 1.23 8.52 -17.64
CA SER A 9 1.72 7.15 -17.78
C SER A 9 1.86 6.48 -16.42
N LYS A 10 1.50 5.21 -16.35
CA LYS A 10 1.69 4.38 -15.17
C LYS A 10 3.16 3.95 -15.08
N VAL A 11 3.80 4.26 -13.95
CA VAL A 11 5.14 3.74 -13.65
C VAL A 11 5.00 2.28 -13.19
N ASN A 12 5.61 1.36 -13.93
CA ASN A 12 5.57 -0.09 -13.65
C ASN A 12 6.91 -0.64 -13.12
N THR A 13 7.86 0.23 -12.78
CA THR A 13 9.12 -0.18 -12.18
C THR A 13 8.85 -0.97 -10.90
N PRO A 14 9.38 -2.21 -10.76
CA PRO A 14 9.16 -3.00 -9.56
C PRO A 14 9.69 -2.29 -8.32
N LEU A 15 8.86 -2.21 -7.27
CA LEU A 15 9.24 -1.69 -5.97
C LEU A 15 9.13 -2.81 -4.93
N GLN A 16 10.19 -3.02 -4.16
CA GLN A 16 10.16 -4.00 -3.09
C GLN A 16 9.14 -3.60 -2.02
N THR A 17 8.14 -4.46 -1.81
CA THR A 17 7.14 -4.26 -0.76
C THR A 17 7.48 -5.14 0.45
N PRO A 18 8.00 -4.54 1.53
CA PRO A 18 8.41 -5.24 2.75
C PRO A 18 7.20 -5.83 3.50
N LEU A 19 7.39 -6.95 4.17
CA LEU A 19 6.36 -7.50 5.07
C LEU A 19 6.36 -6.83 6.46
N LYS A 20 7.51 -6.29 6.89
CA LYS A 20 7.67 -5.55 8.14
C LYS A 20 8.52 -4.30 7.91
N ARG A 21 8.16 -3.17 8.52
CA ARG A 21 8.92 -1.91 8.45
C ARG A 21 8.95 -1.18 9.79
N SER A 22 10.12 -0.63 10.11
CA SER A 22 10.25 0.45 11.09
C SER A 22 9.97 1.78 10.40
N LEU A 23 9.33 2.72 11.10
CA LEU A 23 9.15 4.10 10.66
C LEU A 23 10.00 5.09 11.49
N GLU A 24 10.88 4.60 12.37
CA GLU A 24 11.67 5.44 13.27
C GLU A 24 12.48 6.51 12.54
N GLU A 25 13.09 6.15 11.40
CA GLU A 25 13.91 7.09 10.60
C GLU A 25 13.11 8.28 10.06
N TRP A 26 11.78 8.15 9.95
CA TRP A 26 10.87 9.18 9.45
C TRP A 26 10.18 9.96 10.58
N CYS A 27 10.42 9.59 11.83
CA CYS A 27 9.79 10.23 12.99
C CYS A 27 10.58 11.47 13.41
N MET A 28 9.89 12.59 13.61
CA MET A 28 10.49 13.81 14.19
C MET A 28 11.15 13.56 15.54
N HIS A 29 10.62 12.62 16.32
CA HIS A 29 11.19 12.20 17.59
C HIS A 29 11.29 10.66 17.58
N PRO A 30 12.49 10.07 17.64
CA PRO A 30 12.67 8.61 17.54
C PRO A 30 11.88 7.83 18.59
N SER A 31 11.66 8.41 19.78
CA SER A 31 10.86 7.78 20.82
C SER A 31 9.34 7.78 20.55
N ALA A 32 8.85 8.55 19.56
CA ALA A 32 7.42 8.66 19.26
C ALA A 32 6.83 7.34 18.76
N THR A 33 7.64 6.54 18.07
CA THR A 33 7.26 5.19 17.63
C THR A 33 7.67 4.11 18.61
N GLY A 34 8.42 4.38 19.68
CA GLY A 34 8.76 3.39 20.71
C GLY A 34 9.27 2.03 20.18
N GLY A 35 10.07 2.00 19.10
CA GLY A 35 10.54 0.76 18.48
C GLY A 35 9.45 -0.07 17.77
N GLN A 36 8.28 0.50 17.48
CA GLN A 36 7.18 -0.22 16.84
C GLN A 36 7.52 -0.60 15.39
N HIS A 37 7.25 -1.86 15.08
CA HIS A 37 7.35 -2.40 13.73
C HIS A 37 5.95 -2.60 13.12
N PHE A 38 5.72 -1.96 11.99
CA PHE A 38 4.49 -2.10 11.21
C PHE A 38 4.57 -3.36 10.37
N GLN A 39 3.45 -4.09 10.28
CA GLN A 39 3.33 -5.28 9.45
C GLN A 39 2.42 -5.01 8.25
N LEU A 40 2.77 -5.58 7.10
CA LEU A 40 1.97 -5.46 5.90
C LEU A 40 0.65 -6.22 6.08
N PHE A 41 -0.43 -5.44 6.11
CA PHE A 41 -1.80 -5.94 6.25
C PHE A 41 -2.46 -6.26 4.91
N ALA A 42 -2.37 -5.34 3.95
CA ALA A 42 -3.01 -5.51 2.64
C ALA A 42 -2.18 -4.91 1.51
N VAL A 43 -2.38 -5.42 0.29
CA VAL A 43 -1.80 -4.90 -0.95
C VAL A 43 -2.93 -4.73 -1.96
N VAL A 44 -3.08 -3.52 -2.50
CA VAL A 44 -3.98 -3.24 -3.63
C VAL A 44 -3.13 -3.14 -4.89
N THR A 45 -3.42 -3.97 -5.88
CA THR A 45 -2.72 -3.99 -7.17
C THR A 45 -3.65 -3.47 -8.26
N HIS A 46 -3.09 -2.70 -9.19
CA HIS A 46 -3.77 -2.29 -10.42
C HIS A 46 -3.08 -2.96 -11.62
N SER A 47 -3.80 -3.87 -12.27
CA SER A 47 -3.39 -4.54 -13.51
C SER A 47 -3.99 -3.81 -14.70
N GLY A 48 -3.19 -2.97 -15.35
CA GLY A 48 -3.61 -2.11 -16.43
C GLY A 48 -2.42 -1.31 -16.95
N VAL A 49 -2.41 -1.05 -18.25
CA VAL A 49 -1.35 -0.27 -18.91
C VAL A 49 -1.58 1.22 -18.66
N THR A 50 -2.83 1.68 -18.76
CA THR A 50 -3.20 3.06 -18.48
C THR A 50 -3.51 3.24 -16.99
N ILE A 51 -3.59 4.49 -16.55
CA ILE A 51 -4.03 4.81 -15.19
C ILE A 51 -5.56 4.82 -15.05
N SER A 52 -6.28 4.98 -16.16
CA SER A 52 -7.73 5.13 -16.23
C SER A 52 -8.48 3.81 -16.46
N SER A 53 -7.76 2.73 -16.79
CA SER A 53 -8.37 1.44 -17.10
C SER A 53 -7.50 0.27 -16.65
N GLY A 54 -8.15 -0.79 -16.19
CA GLY A 54 -7.50 -2.01 -15.72
C GLY A 54 -8.36 -2.78 -14.73
N HIS A 55 -7.73 -3.70 -14.02
CA HIS A 55 -8.34 -4.54 -13.00
C HIS A 55 -7.68 -4.31 -11.66
N TYR A 56 -8.48 -4.11 -10.62
CA TYR A 56 -7.99 -3.98 -9.26
C TYR A 56 -8.08 -5.34 -8.56
N THR A 57 -7.02 -5.74 -7.88
CA THR A 57 -7.01 -6.91 -7.02
C THR A 57 -6.50 -6.51 -5.65
N THR A 58 -7.06 -7.09 -4.59
CA THR A 58 -6.62 -6.82 -3.22
C THR A 58 -6.27 -8.12 -2.53
N TYR A 59 -5.10 -8.15 -1.90
CA TYR A 59 -4.63 -9.25 -1.06
C TYR A 59 -4.64 -8.78 0.38
N ILE A 60 -5.31 -9.51 1.28
CA ILE A 60 -5.46 -9.16 2.68
C ILE A 60 -4.90 -10.29 3.55
N ARG A 61 -4.07 -9.95 4.53
CA ARG A 61 -3.63 -10.87 5.57
C ARG A 61 -4.76 -11.06 6.58
N MET A 62 -5.57 -12.09 6.37
CA MET A 62 -6.73 -12.42 7.21
C MET A 62 -6.35 -13.03 8.57
N MET A 63 -5.07 -13.36 8.80
CA MET A 63 -4.64 -14.04 10.04
C MET A 63 -4.82 -13.19 11.30
N ASP A 64 -4.84 -11.85 11.15
CA ASP A 64 -4.99 -10.89 12.24
C ASP A 64 -6.44 -10.44 12.47
N LEU A 65 -7.40 -10.97 11.68
CA LEU A 65 -8.83 -10.59 11.76
C LEU A 65 -9.65 -11.40 12.77
N LYS A 66 -9.05 -12.40 13.43
CA LYS A 66 -9.77 -13.25 14.39
C LYS A 66 -10.25 -12.48 15.63
N ASP A 67 -9.60 -11.36 15.96
CA ASP A 67 -9.93 -10.51 17.11
C ASP A 67 -10.42 -9.11 16.72
N THR A 68 -10.54 -8.82 15.42
CA THR A 68 -10.93 -7.49 14.94
C THR A 68 -12.45 -7.35 14.96
N LYS A 69 -12.99 -6.73 16.01
CA LYS A 69 -14.39 -6.28 16.00
C LYS A 69 -14.55 -5.19 14.95
N VAL A 70 -15.31 -5.49 13.89
CA VAL A 70 -15.85 -4.46 13.00
C VAL A 70 -16.76 -3.59 13.85
N ARG A 71 -16.42 -2.30 13.93
CA ARG A 71 -17.14 -1.30 14.73
C ARG A 71 -18.18 -0.61 13.88
#